data_AF-A0A9C9NYN1-F1
#
_entry.id   AF-A0A9C9NYN1-F1
#
_cell.length_a   1.000
_cell.length_b   1.000
_cell.length_c   1.000
_cell.angle_alpha   90.00
_cell.angle_beta   90.00
_cell.angle_gamma   90.00
#
_symmetry.space_group_name_H-M   'P 1'
#
loop_
_entity.id
_entity.type
_entity.pdbx_description
1 polymer ?
#
loop_
_entity_poly.entity_id
_entity_poly.type
_entity_poly.pdbx_seq_one_letter_code
_entity_poly.pdbx_strand_id
1 'polypeptide(L)' 'MKTKSNLEHVLEAGQFAVTGELGPPQSADPEVIRRKAKILKGHVDAVNITDGQTAVVRMASWAACLIGKEEG' A
#
# COMPACT_ATOMS: atom_id res chain seq x y z
N MET A 1 -11.55 12.79 11.21
CA MET A 1 -11.87 12.81 9.76
C MET A 1 -12.16 11.37 9.34
N LYS A 2 -13.30 11.09 8.69
CA LYS A 2 -13.62 9.75 8.16
C LYS A 2 -12.93 9.58 6.81
N THR A 3 -12.34 8.42 6.55
CA THR A 3 -11.57 8.13 5.34
C THR A 3 -12.42 7.61 4.19
N LYS A 4 -13.58 7.02 4.49
CA LYS A 4 -14.43 6.25 3.56
C LYS A 4 -13.66 5.13 2.83
N SER A 5 -12.59 4.64 3.45
CA SER A 5 -11.75 3.57 2.90
C SER A 5 -12.37 2.20 3.19
N ASN A 6 -11.96 1.18 2.42
CA ASN A 6 -12.41 -0.19 2.66
C ASN A 6 -12.05 -0.66 4.07
N LEU A 7 -10.82 -0.40 4.53
CA LEU A 7 -10.39 -0.74 5.90
C LEU A 7 -11.29 -0.11 6.98
N GLU A 8 -11.67 1.16 6.83
CA GLU A 8 -12.60 1.79 7.77
C GLU A 8 -13.96 1.07 7.79
N HIS A 9 -14.52 0.75 6.63
CA HIS A 9 -15.80 0.03 6.55
C HIS A 9 -15.71 -1.37 7.20
N VAL A 10 -14.63 -2.12 6.95
CA VAL A 10 -14.42 -3.46 7.53
C VAL A 10 -14.34 -3.39 9.05
N LEU A 11 -13.59 -2.43 9.59
CA LEU A 11 -13.44 -2.24 11.03
C LEU A 11 -14.76 -1.78 11.69
N GLU A 12 -15.49 -0.87 11.06
CA GLU A 12 -16.81 -0.41 11.56
C GLU A 12 -17.87 -1.52 11.54
N ALA A 13 -17.80 -2.42 10.55
CA ALA A 13 -18.67 -3.58 10.46
C ALA A 13 -18.33 -4.68 11.48
N GLY A 14 -17.25 -4.53 12.26
CA GLY A 14 -16.76 -5.55 13.20
C GLY A 14 -16.23 -6.81 12.51
N GLN A 15 -15.86 -6.70 11.23
CA GLN A 15 -15.31 -7.81 10.44
C GLN A 15 -13.80 -7.96 10.65
N PHE A 16 -13.28 -9.14 10.32
CA PHE A 16 -11.84 -9.39 10.36
C PHE A 16 -11.15 -8.68 9.20
N ALA A 17 -10.21 -7.79 9.50
CA ALA A 17 -9.45 -7.05 8.50
C ALA A 17 -8.13 -7.76 8.15
N VAL A 18 -7.84 -7.85 6.86
CA VAL A 18 -6.58 -8.34 6.31
C VAL A 18 -5.81 -7.18 5.70
N THR A 19 -4.59 -6.93 6.14
CA THR A 19 -3.72 -5.91 5.55
C THR A 19 -2.51 -6.54 4.88
N GLY A 20 -2.01 -5.89 3.83
CA GLY A 20 -0.76 -6.25 3.15
C GLY A 20 0.29 -5.17 3.34
N GLU A 21 1.56 -5.55 3.31
CA GLU A 21 2.69 -4.61 3.35
C GLU A 21 3.40 -4.53 2.01
N LEU A 22 3.74 -3.31 1.58
CA LEU A 22 4.53 -3.04 0.39
C LEU A 22 5.74 -2.17 0.70
N GLY A 23 6.93 -2.67 0.37
CA GLY A 23 8.17 -1.88 0.45
C GLY A 23 8.52 -1.15 -0.86
N PRO A 24 8.88 0.14 -0.81
CA PRO A 24 9.40 0.87 -1.97
C PRO A 24 10.66 0.21 -2.56
N PRO A 25 10.84 0.20 -3.89
CA PRO A 25 12.02 -0.35 -4.53
C PRO A 25 13.24 0.57 -4.35
N GLN A 26 14.44 0.01 -4.54
CA GLN A 26 15.68 0.79 -4.62
C GLN A 26 15.83 1.55 -5.95
N SER A 27 15.07 1.16 -6.98
CA SER A 27 14.99 1.84 -8.27
C SER A 27 13.91 2.92 -8.29
N ALA A 28 14.00 3.84 -9.26
CA ALA A 28 12.94 4.82 -9.54
C ALA A 28 11.80 4.28 -10.43
N ASP A 29 11.88 3.01 -10.85
CA ASP A 29 10.88 2.39 -11.73
C ASP A 29 9.52 2.20 -11.03
N PRO A 30 8.45 2.89 -11.48
CA PRO A 30 7.12 2.79 -10.89
C PRO A 30 6.44 1.44 -11.16
N GLU A 31 6.85 0.68 -12.20
CA GLU A 31 6.23 -0.61 -12.53
C GLU A 31 6.43 -1.65 -11.42
N VAL A 32 7.51 -1.52 -10.64
CA VAL A 32 7.74 -2.41 -9.49
C VAL A 32 6.63 -2.25 -8.44
N ILE A 33 6.18 -1.02 -8.20
CA ILE A 33 5.06 -0.75 -7.28
C ILE A 33 3.76 -1.27 -7.88
N ARG A 34 3.47 -0.94 -9.15
CA ARG A 34 2.23 -1.35 -9.82
C ARG A 34 2.06 -2.86 -9.82
N ARG A 35 3.11 -3.61 -10.15
CA ARG A 35 3.08 -5.08 -10.14
C ARG A 35 2.79 -5.62 -8.74
N LYS A 36 3.43 -5.09 -7.70
CA LYS A 36 3.19 -5.52 -6.31
C LYS A 36 1.76 -5.18 -5.85
N ALA A 37 1.27 -3.98 -6.17
CA ALA A 37 -0.09 -3.56 -5.84
C ALA A 37 -1.15 -4.47 -6.51
N LYS A 38 -0.96 -4.82 -7.80
CA LYS A 38 -1.85 -5.73 -8.53
C LYS A 38 -1.93 -7.13 -7.91
N ILE A 39 -0.85 -7.62 -7.30
CA ILE A 39 -0.86 -8.91 -6.59
C ILE A 39 -1.74 -8.83 -5.34
N LEU A 40 -1.67 -7.72 -4.60
CA LEU A 40 -2.42 -7.52 -3.35
C LEU A 40 -3.89 -7.17 -3.61
N LYS A 41 -4.21 -6.57 -4.77
CA LYS A 41 -5.56 -6.16 -5.14
C LYS A 41 -6.53 -7.34 -5.03
N GLY A 42 -7.65 -7.10 -4.34
CA GLY A 42 -8.69 -8.10 -4.12
C GLY A 42 -8.36 -9.16 -3.05
N HIS A 43 -7.17 -9.12 -2.44
CA HIS A 43 -6.75 -10.05 -1.39
C HIS A 43 -6.62 -9.39 -0.01
N VAL A 44 -6.47 -8.07 0.04
CA VAL A 44 -6.29 -7.30 1.29
C VAL A 44 -7.22 -6.10 1.33
N ASP A 45 -7.60 -5.68 2.53
CA ASP A 45 -8.49 -4.54 2.78
C ASP A 45 -7.77 -3.19 2.71
N ALA A 46 -6.48 -3.19 2.98
CA ALA A 46 -5.58 -2.05 2.87
C ALA A 46 -4.12 -2.49 2.71
N VAL A 47 -3.32 -1.58 2.15
CA VAL A 47 -1.88 -1.76 2.02
C VAL A 47 -1.15 -0.69 2.83
N ASN A 48 -0.25 -1.10 3.73
CA ASN A 48 0.71 -0.18 4.33
C ASN A 48 1.99 -0.12 3.49
N ILE A 49 2.54 1.08 3.33
CA ILE A 49 3.82 1.28 2.64
C ILE A 49 4.86 1.68 3.65
N THR A 50 5.99 0.96 3.66
CA THR A 50 7.08 1.21 4.60
C THR A 50 7.88 2.46 4.22
N ASP A 51 8.37 3.17 5.23
CA ASP A 51 9.25 4.32 5.08
C ASP A 51 10.64 4.01 5.66
N GLY A 52 11.70 4.35 4.91
CA GLY A 52 13.08 4.27 5.40
C GLY A 52 13.61 2.89 5.81
N GLN A 53 13.00 1.79 5.33
CA GLN A 53 13.41 0.43 5.72
C GLN A 53 14.93 0.23 5.52
N THR A 54 15.64 -0.14 6.59
CA THR A 54 17.09 -0.43 6.66
C THR A 54 18.04 0.74 6.36
N ALA A 55 17.57 1.99 6.39
CA ALA A 55 18.38 3.18 6.04
C ALA A 55 19.01 3.11 4.63
N VAL A 56 18.38 2.36 3.72
CA VAL A 56 18.80 2.22 2.33
C VAL A 56 18.02 3.21 1.46
N VAL A 57 18.72 3.87 0.53
CA VAL A 57 18.08 4.77 -0.46
C VAL A 57 17.10 3.97 -1.32
N ARG A 58 15.84 4.41 -1.30
CA ARG A 58 14.72 3.83 -2.05
C ARG A 58 13.89 4.94 -2.66
N MET A 59 12.98 4.56 -3.56
CA MET A 59 11.88 5.42 -3.95
C MET A 59 11.20 5.99 -2.70
N ALA A 60 10.89 7.28 -2.74
CA ALA A 60 10.20 7.94 -1.64
C ALA A 60 8.87 7.22 -1.31
N SER A 61 8.63 6.94 -0.04
CA SER A 61 7.45 6.20 0.44
C SER A 61 6.14 6.84 -0.02
N TRP A 62 6.04 8.17 0.02
CA TRP A 62 4.85 8.89 -0.48
C TRP A 62 4.61 8.71 -1.98
N ALA A 63 5.67 8.60 -2.79
CA ALA A 63 5.56 8.36 -4.22
C ALA A 63 5.04 6.93 -4.47
N ALA A 64 5.55 5.95 -3.72
CA ALA A 64 5.01 4.59 -3.73
C ALA A 64 3.53 4.56 -3.29
N CYS A 65 3.12 5.37 -2.31
CA CYS A 65 1.71 5.48 -1.88
C CYS A 65 0.82 6.00 -3.01
N LEU A 66 1.28 7.04 -3.71
CA LEU A 66 0.52 7.63 -4.80
C LEU A 66 0.34 6.64 -5.96
N ILE A 67 1.43 6.00 -6.39
CA ILE A 67 1.40 4.99 -7.46
C ILE A 67 0.54 3.79 -7.05
N GLY A 68 0.68 3.29 -5.82
CA GLY A 68 -0.10 2.17 -5.33
C GLY A 68 -1.61 2.47 -5.30
N LYS A 69 -1.98 3.70 -4.88
CA LYS A 69 -3.37 4.15 -4.84
C LYS A 69 -4.02 4.23 -6.23
N GLU A 70 -3.24 4.51 -7.29
CA GLU A 70 -3.75 4.50 -8.67
C GLU A 70 -4.16 3.09 -9.15
N GLU A 71 -3.64 2.03 -8.51
CA GLU A 71 -3.95 0.64 -8.88
C GLU A 71 -5.22 0.10 -8.20
N GLY A 72 -5.86 0.87 -7.31
CA GLY A 72 -7.12 0.54 -6.64
C GLY A 72 -6.92 0.04 -5.23
#